data_AF-A0A6J0ZBQ6-F1
#
_entry.id   AF-A0A6J0ZBQ6-F1
#
_cell.length_a   1.000
_cell.length_b   1.000
_cell.length_c   1.000
_cell.angle_alpha   90.00
_cell.angle_beta   90.00
_cell.angle_gamma   90.00
#
_symmetry.space_group_name_H-M   'P 1'
#
loop_
_entity.id
_entity.type
_entity.pdbx_description
1 polymer ?
#
loop_
_entity_poly.entity_id
_entity_poly.type
_entity_poly.pdbx_seq_one_letter_code
_entity_poly.pdbx_strand_id
1 'polypeptide(L)'
;MSDVLLCQGEFCWLCGRYLFGVRLKSPRETFSRASILTHHMHKLSTIMFNEVDEKYSQSRPEYINVTNDCHTNSLHAPEEREKAQQMNNEDLTMWILMLQYLWNGPLYSLAHQDRNFEKDLSDTLLSSARENLKKLKKLERIIERRFRQIILPVRVKLDKDRMYWSGSRSLRSNNEDKRHSEIYKLFKCLHRDSRKVDMYSKILACRISDEC
;
A
#
# COMPACT_ATOMS: atom_id res chain seq x y z
N MET A 1 16.80 -16.85 47.12
CA MET A 1 16.26 -15.47 47.15
C MET A 1 16.05 -15.07 45.71
N SER A 2 14.80 -15.01 45.29
CA SER A 2 14.40 -14.79 43.90
C SER A 2 13.72 -13.43 43.85
N ASP A 3 14.35 -12.46 43.20
CA ASP A 3 13.77 -11.13 43.00
C ASP A 3 12.68 -11.19 41.93
N VAL A 4 11.44 -11.25 42.42
CA VAL A 4 10.24 -10.95 41.64
C VAL A 4 10.04 -9.44 41.71
N LEU A 5 10.57 -8.70 40.73
CA LEU A 5 10.23 -7.29 40.55
C LEU A 5 9.08 -7.15 39.54
N LEU A 6 7.92 -6.87 40.14
CA LEU A 6 6.74 -6.19 39.62
C LEU A 6 7.01 -5.30 38.39
N CYS A 7 6.42 -5.64 37.24
CA CYS A 7 6.12 -4.67 36.21
C CYS A 7 4.79 -3.98 36.55
N GLN A 8 4.88 -2.77 37.09
CA GLN A 8 3.76 -1.83 37.13
C GLN A 8 3.55 -1.25 35.72
N GLY A 9 2.38 -1.50 35.15
CA GLY A 9 1.59 -0.49 34.42
C GLY A 9 2.08 0.12 33.10
N GLU A 10 3.29 -0.12 32.60
CA GLU A 10 3.68 0.32 31.25
C GLU A 10 3.95 -0.86 30.31
N PHE A 11 3.23 -0.87 29.18
CA PHE A 11 3.29 -1.93 28.17
C PHE A 11 4.69 -1.99 27.54
N CYS A 12 5.46 -3.01 27.91
CA CYS A 12 6.73 -3.30 27.27
C CYS A 12 6.48 -3.82 25.83
N TRP A 13 6.63 -2.93 24.84
CA TRP A 13 6.59 -3.25 23.39
C TRP A 13 7.65 -4.29 22.96
N LEU A 14 8.60 -4.64 23.85
CA LEU A 14 9.75 -5.50 23.60
C LEU A 14 9.69 -6.88 24.29
N CYS A 15 8.72 -7.13 25.16
CA CYS A 15 8.64 -8.40 25.88
C CYS A 15 7.85 -9.46 25.12
N GLY A 16 8.57 -10.29 24.36
CA GLY A 16 8.01 -11.52 23.81
C GLY A 16 9.01 -12.29 22.97
N ARG A 17 10.04 -12.89 23.59
CA ARG A 17 10.95 -13.79 22.87
C ARG A 17 10.35 -15.17 22.61
N TYR A 18 9.40 -15.65 23.40
CA TYR A 18 8.65 -16.89 23.15
C TYR A 18 7.26 -16.82 23.81
N LEU A 19 6.20 -17.09 23.03
CA LEU A 19 4.88 -17.45 23.55
C LEU A 19 4.56 -18.84 22.99
N PHE A 20 4.39 -19.84 23.86
CA PHE A 20 4.08 -21.23 23.48
C PHE A 20 5.08 -21.91 22.51
N GLY A 21 6.38 -21.72 22.70
CA GLY A 21 7.40 -22.40 21.88
C GLY A 21 7.52 -21.90 20.44
N VAL A 22 6.75 -20.89 20.04
CA VAL A 22 6.86 -20.24 18.73
C VAL A 22 7.79 -19.03 18.86
N ARG A 23 8.88 -19.00 18.06
CA ARG A 23 9.75 -17.82 17.93
C ARG A 23 8.94 -16.67 17.36
N LEU A 24 8.55 -15.73 18.21
CA LEU A 24 8.02 -14.45 17.75
C LEU A 24 9.15 -13.72 17.02
N LYS A 25 8.94 -13.37 15.75
CA LYS A 25 9.90 -12.55 14.99
C LYS A 25 10.17 -11.26 15.77
N SER A 26 11.37 -10.72 15.73
CA SER A 26 11.61 -9.43 16.36
C SER A 26 10.82 -8.33 15.62
N PRO A 27 10.48 -7.20 16.27
CA PRO A 27 9.96 -6.02 15.58
C PRO A 27 10.85 -5.65 14.39
N ARG A 28 12.17 -5.56 14.59
CA ARG A 28 13.18 -5.32 13.54
C ARG A 28 13.01 -6.22 12.32
N GLU A 29 13.05 -7.55 12.50
CA GLU A 29 12.85 -8.51 11.41
C GLU A 29 11.50 -8.34 10.69
N THR A 30 10.48 -7.87 11.41
CA THR A 30 9.14 -7.66 10.86
C THR A 30 9.09 -6.44 9.95
N PHE A 31 9.63 -5.30 10.40
CA PHE A 31 9.63 -4.06 9.62
C PHE A 31 10.63 -4.09 8.46
N SER A 32 11.80 -4.72 8.63
CA SER A 32 12.72 -4.94 7.50
C SER A 32 12.04 -5.76 6.39
N ARG A 33 11.28 -6.80 6.75
CA ARG A 33 10.52 -7.59 5.77
C ARG A 33 9.38 -6.79 5.13
N ALA A 34 8.71 -5.91 5.88
CA ALA A 34 7.70 -5.01 5.33
C ALA A 34 8.32 -4.06 4.31
N SER A 35 9.44 -3.41 4.66
CA SER A 35 10.20 -2.51 3.78
C SER A 35 10.63 -3.18 2.47
N ILE A 36 11.15 -4.42 2.52
CA ILE A 36 11.50 -5.18 1.31
C ILE A 36 10.26 -5.45 0.44
N LEU A 37 9.13 -5.82 1.06
CA LEU A 37 7.89 -6.10 0.34
C LEU A 37 7.36 -4.83 -0.35
N THR A 38 7.33 -3.70 0.35
CA THR A 38 6.83 -2.44 -0.19
C THR A 38 7.74 -1.89 -1.28
N HIS A 39 9.05 -2.07 -1.14
CA HIS A 39 10.00 -1.70 -2.19
C HIS A 39 9.73 -2.49 -3.48
N HIS A 40 9.51 -3.79 -3.37
CA HIS A 40 9.16 -4.61 -4.52
C HIS A 40 7.78 -4.25 -5.12
N MET A 41 6.79 -3.91 -4.29
CA MET A 41 5.49 -3.43 -4.77
C MET A 41 5.63 -2.12 -5.55
N HIS A 42 6.45 -1.18 -5.04
CA HIS A 42 6.74 0.06 -5.74
C HIS A 42 7.42 -0.20 -7.08
N LYS A 43 8.46 -1.05 -7.11
CA LYS A 43 9.13 -1.45 -8.37
C LYS A 43 8.15 -2.02 -9.39
N LEU A 44 7.25 -2.93 -8.98
CA LEU A 44 6.22 -3.47 -9.87
C LEU A 44 5.25 -2.39 -10.37
N SER A 45 4.84 -1.46 -9.50
CA SER A 45 3.99 -0.35 -9.93
C SER A 45 4.67 0.61 -10.89
N THR A 46 5.99 0.80 -10.77
CA THR A 46 6.78 1.59 -11.73
C THR A 46 6.84 0.91 -13.08
N ILE A 47 7.05 -0.41 -13.13
CA ILE A 47 6.99 -1.19 -14.38
C ILE A 47 5.62 -0.98 -15.05
N MET A 48 4.54 -1.18 -14.29
CA MET A 48 3.18 -1.04 -14.81
C MET A 48 2.87 0.39 -15.28
N PHE A 49 3.32 1.39 -14.53
CA PHE A 49 3.10 2.79 -14.88
C PHE A 49 3.89 3.20 -16.13
N ASN A 50 5.17 2.84 -16.22
CA ASN A 50 6.00 3.19 -17.37
C ASN A 50 5.43 2.62 -18.67
N GLU A 51 4.95 1.37 -18.65
CA GLU A 51 4.37 0.75 -19.85
C GLU A 51 3.10 1.48 -20.33
N VAL A 52 2.22 1.88 -19.41
CA VAL A 52 1.03 2.67 -19.80
C VAL A 52 1.38 4.11 -20.15
N ASP A 53 2.40 4.69 -19.51
CA ASP A 53 2.84 6.04 -19.83
C ASP A 53 3.44 6.09 -21.23
N GLU A 54 4.34 5.18 -21.58
CA GLU A 54 4.88 5.06 -22.94
C GLU A 54 3.76 4.89 -24.00
N LYS A 55 2.71 4.11 -23.69
CA LYS A 55 1.58 3.87 -24.59
C LYS A 55 0.68 5.10 -24.77
N TYR A 56 0.42 5.86 -23.70
CA TYR A 56 -0.64 6.88 -23.69
C TYR A 56 -0.13 8.34 -23.60
N SER A 57 1.05 8.60 -23.05
CA SER A 57 1.56 9.96 -22.81
C SER A 57 2.02 10.66 -24.09
N GLN A 58 2.53 9.90 -25.07
CA GLN A 58 2.90 10.44 -26.39
C GLN A 58 1.69 10.75 -27.28
N SER A 59 0.57 10.05 -27.07
CA SER A 59 -0.60 10.12 -27.95
C SER A 59 -1.67 11.11 -27.48
N ARG A 60 -1.76 11.40 -26.17
CA ARG A 60 -2.87 12.20 -25.60
C ARG A 60 -2.46 13.03 -24.37
N PRO A 61 -2.01 14.28 -24.56
CA PRO A 61 -1.60 15.18 -23.48
C PRO A 61 -2.68 15.44 -22.42
N GLU A 62 -3.95 15.32 -22.79
CA GLU A 62 -5.12 15.48 -21.91
C GLU A 62 -5.12 14.49 -20.73
N TYR A 63 -4.47 13.33 -20.87
CA TYR A 63 -4.33 12.36 -19.78
C TYR A 63 -3.29 12.74 -18.73
N ILE A 64 -2.37 13.66 -19.04
CA ILE A 64 -1.30 14.07 -18.12
C ILE A 64 -1.89 14.77 -16.88
N ASN A 65 -2.99 15.52 -17.06
CA ASN A 65 -3.69 16.28 -16.01
C ASN A 65 -4.49 15.42 -15.01
N VAL A 66 -4.49 14.10 -15.17
CA VAL A 66 -5.31 13.16 -14.37
C VAL A 66 -4.70 12.89 -12.97
N THR A 67 -3.65 13.61 -12.57
CA THR A 67 -3.03 13.50 -11.22
C THR A 67 -3.97 13.81 -10.06
N ASN A 68 -5.06 14.55 -10.31
CA ASN A 68 -5.94 15.07 -9.27
C ASN A 68 -7.14 14.18 -8.93
N ASP A 69 -7.28 13.00 -9.53
CA ASP A 69 -8.49 12.16 -9.39
C ASP A 69 -8.21 10.73 -8.87
N CYS A 70 -7.19 10.56 -8.01
CA CYS A 70 -7.00 9.28 -7.32
C CYS A 70 -8.03 9.13 -6.20
N HIS A 71 -8.61 7.93 -6.03
CA HIS A 71 -9.57 7.62 -4.96
C HIS A 71 -8.99 7.76 -3.54
N THR A 72 -7.67 7.91 -3.44
CA THR A 72 -6.91 8.12 -2.20
C THR A 72 -6.58 9.59 -1.92
N ASN A 73 -6.96 10.53 -2.78
CA ASN A 73 -6.60 11.95 -2.62
C ASN A 73 -7.14 12.58 -1.33
N SER A 74 -8.35 12.19 -0.91
CA SER A 74 -8.98 12.66 0.34
C SER A 74 -8.26 12.20 1.60
N LEU A 75 -7.33 11.25 1.51
CA LEU A 75 -6.48 10.89 2.65
C LEU A 75 -5.55 12.02 3.06
N HIS A 76 -5.15 12.88 2.11
CA HIS A 76 -4.09 13.87 2.31
C HIS A 76 -2.79 13.27 2.91
N ALA A 77 -2.48 12.02 2.53
CA ALA A 77 -1.29 11.32 3.00
C ALA A 77 0.00 12.04 2.51
N PRO A 78 0.96 12.36 3.41
CA PRO A 78 2.14 13.17 3.08
C PRO A 78 2.98 12.59 1.95
N GLU A 79 3.25 13.38 0.92
CA GLU A 79 4.00 12.92 -0.24
C GLU A 79 5.50 13.13 -0.09
N GLU A 80 5.88 14.18 0.63
CA GLU A 80 7.26 14.59 0.87
C GLU A 80 7.89 13.80 2.03
N ARG A 81 9.14 13.40 1.84
CA ARG A 81 9.88 12.59 2.81
C ARG A 81 10.07 13.33 4.13
N GLU A 82 10.29 14.63 4.07
CA GLU A 82 10.55 15.52 5.20
C GLU A 82 9.32 15.57 6.12
N LYS A 83 8.12 15.70 5.54
CA LYS A 83 6.86 15.64 6.30
C LYS A 83 6.64 14.26 6.90
N ALA A 84 6.88 13.21 6.14
CA ALA A 84 6.75 11.83 6.63
C ALA A 84 7.72 11.52 7.79
N GLN A 85 8.94 12.08 7.76
CA GLN A 85 9.93 11.93 8.83
C GLN A 85 9.55 12.64 10.13
N GLN A 86 8.64 13.62 10.10
CA GLN A 86 8.15 14.29 11.29
C GLN A 86 6.98 13.54 11.96
N MET A 87 6.35 12.59 11.26
CA MET A 87 5.23 11.83 11.80
C MET A 87 5.68 10.78 12.82
N ASN A 88 4.83 10.45 13.79
CA ASN A 88 5.09 9.34 14.71
C ASN A 88 4.91 7.98 14.00
N ASN A 89 5.32 6.89 14.65
CA ASN A 89 5.26 5.54 14.06
C ASN A 89 3.83 5.01 13.90
N GLU A 90 2.90 5.44 14.75
CA GLU A 90 1.50 5.05 14.70
C GLU A 90 0.81 5.63 13.45
N ASP A 91 1.01 6.93 13.19
CA ASP A 91 0.45 7.60 12.02
C ASP A 91 1.01 7.05 10.71
N LEU A 92 2.33 6.79 10.64
CA LEU A 92 2.94 6.14 9.48
C LEU A 92 2.32 4.76 9.22
N THR A 93 2.10 3.99 10.29
CA THR A 93 1.46 2.68 10.20
C THR A 93 0.01 2.80 9.74
N MET A 94 -0.73 3.78 10.27
CA MET A 94 -2.10 4.06 9.86
C MET A 94 -2.18 4.39 8.36
N TRP A 95 -1.27 5.23 7.85
CA TRP A 95 -1.23 5.54 6.41
C TRP A 95 -0.94 4.33 5.54
N ILE A 96 0.01 3.48 5.94
CA ILE A 96 0.30 2.23 5.21
C ILE A 96 -0.95 1.36 5.15
N LEU A 97 -1.66 1.18 6.28
CA LEU A 97 -2.89 0.38 6.35
C LEU A 97 -4.01 0.96 5.47
N MET A 98 -4.27 2.26 5.55
CA MET A 98 -5.32 2.91 4.78
C MET A 98 -5.09 2.77 3.28
N LEU A 99 -3.88 3.11 2.80
CA LEU A 99 -3.52 2.97 1.38
C LEU A 99 -3.62 1.51 0.95
N GLN A 100 -3.13 0.58 1.76
CA GLN A 100 -3.20 -0.84 1.46
C GLN A 100 -4.65 -1.36 1.30
N TYR A 101 -5.56 -0.98 2.19
CA TYR A 101 -6.95 -1.41 2.10
C TYR A 101 -7.64 -0.82 0.87
N LEU A 102 -7.37 0.45 0.56
CA LEU A 102 -7.94 1.13 -0.61
C LEU A 102 -7.42 0.57 -1.95
N TRP A 103 -6.22 -0.02 -1.97
CA TRP A 103 -5.66 -0.67 -3.16
C TRP A 103 -6.00 -2.16 -3.30
N ASN A 104 -6.62 -2.76 -2.29
CA ASN A 104 -6.98 -4.18 -2.31
C ASN A 104 -7.96 -4.52 -3.44
N GLY A 105 -9.07 -3.79 -3.51
CA GLY A 105 -10.13 -3.97 -4.52
C GLY A 105 -9.64 -3.73 -5.96
N PRO A 106 -8.97 -2.60 -6.27
CA PRO A 106 -8.42 -2.35 -7.60
C PRO A 106 -7.43 -3.43 -8.05
N LEU A 107 -6.45 -3.79 -7.21
CA LEU A 107 -5.46 -4.82 -7.55
C LEU A 107 -6.09 -6.21 -7.66
N TYR A 108 -7.08 -6.53 -6.83
CA TYR A 108 -7.85 -7.76 -6.96
C TYR A 108 -8.55 -7.85 -8.33
N SER A 109 -9.21 -6.75 -8.74
CA SER A 109 -9.92 -6.66 -10.01
C SER A 109 -8.98 -6.81 -11.21
N LEU A 110 -7.79 -6.20 -11.16
CA LEU A 110 -6.75 -6.36 -12.19
C LEU A 110 -6.21 -7.79 -12.25
N ALA A 111 -5.96 -8.41 -11.08
CA ALA A 111 -5.33 -9.72 -11.00
C ALA A 111 -6.24 -10.88 -11.43
N HIS A 112 -7.56 -10.76 -11.18
CA HIS A 112 -8.54 -11.82 -11.37
C HIS A 112 -9.36 -11.67 -12.66
N GLN A 113 -8.93 -10.79 -13.58
CA GLN A 113 -9.40 -10.71 -14.96
C GLN A 113 -10.93 -10.61 -15.10
N ASP A 114 -11.45 -9.38 -15.11
CA ASP A 114 -12.68 -9.17 -15.85
C ASP A 114 -12.36 -9.14 -17.35
N ARG A 115 -12.98 -10.02 -18.13
CA ARG A 115 -12.70 -10.23 -19.57
C ARG A 115 -12.79 -8.98 -20.45
N ASN A 116 -13.36 -7.89 -19.92
CA ASN A 116 -13.50 -6.62 -20.63
C ASN A 116 -12.24 -5.74 -20.58
N PHE A 117 -11.25 -6.05 -19.72
CA PHE A 117 -10.02 -5.26 -19.54
C PHE A 117 -8.79 -5.79 -20.28
N GLU A 118 -8.83 -7.06 -20.63
CA GLU A 118 -7.67 -7.79 -21.14
C GLU A 118 -7.18 -7.25 -22.48
N LYS A 119 -8.08 -6.66 -23.28
CA LYS A 119 -7.75 -6.16 -24.62
C LYS A 119 -6.73 -5.01 -24.62
N ASP A 120 -6.69 -4.20 -23.56
CA ASP A 120 -5.83 -3.01 -23.53
C ASP A 120 -4.59 -3.18 -22.64
N LEU A 121 -4.44 -4.32 -21.95
CA LEU A 121 -3.37 -4.59 -21.00
C LEU A 121 -2.50 -5.77 -21.47
N SER A 122 -1.19 -5.62 -21.38
CA SER A 122 -0.25 -6.70 -21.72
C SER A 122 -0.19 -7.80 -20.66
N ASP A 123 0.33 -8.96 -21.04
CA ASP A 123 0.64 -10.04 -20.09
C ASP A 123 1.64 -9.61 -19.01
N THR A 124 2.56 -8.69 -19.33
CA THR A 124 3.52 -8.12 -18.38
C THR A 124 2.82 -7.28 -17.32
N LEU A 125 1.85 -6.44 -17.72
CA LEU A 125 1.02 -5.67 -16.80
C LEU A 125 0.20 -6.58 -15.88
N LEU A 126 -0.48 -7.58 -16.46
CA LEU A 126 -1.33 -8.50 -15.70
C LEU A 126 -0.51 -9.36 -14.73
N SER A 127 0.63 -9.88 -15.16
CA SER A 127 1.53 -10.64 -14.29
C SER A 127 2.11 -9.77 -13.16
N SER A 128 2.48 -8.52 -13.46
CA SER A 128 2.93 -7.55 -12.47
C SER A 128 1.84 -7.20 -11.45
N ALA A 129 0.59 -7.02 -11.89
CA ALA A 129 -0.54 -6.76 -11.01
C ALA A 129 -0.82 -7.94 -10.07
N ARG A 130 -0.80 -9.18 -10.60
CA ARG A 130 -0.95 -10.40 -9.78
C ARG A 130 0.15 -10.53 -8.73
N GLU A 131 1.40 -10.29 -9.12
CA GLU A 131 2.51 -10.35 -8.18
C GLU A 131 2.45 -9.22 -7.15
N ASN A 132 2.01 -8.02 -7.55
CA ASN A 132 1.79 -6.91 -6.64
C ASN A 132 0.71 -7.24 -5.60
N LEU A 133 -0.43 -7.79 -6.02
CA LEU A 133 -1.50 -8.25 -5.12
C LEU A 133 -1.00 -9.32 -4.14
N LYS A 134 -0.20 -10.30 -4.61
CA LYS A 134 0.40 -11.31 -3.72
C LYS A 134 1.27 -10.67 -2.63
N LYS A 135 2.05 -9.63 -2.98
CA LYS A 135 2.89 -8.90 -2.02
C LYS A 135 2.04 -8.03 -1.08
N LEU A 136 1.02 -7.34 -1.58
CA LEU A 136 0.04 -6.61 -0.77
C LEU A 136 -0.58 -7.52 0.30
N LYS A 137 -1.06 -8.71 -0.08
CA LYS A 137 -1.62 -9.69 0.87
C LYS A 137 -0.59 -10.22 1.87
N LYS A 138 0.69 -10.31 1.50
CA LYS A 138 1.78 -10.65 2.44
C LYS A 138 2.02 -9.51 3.44
N LEU A 139 2.01 -8.27 2.98
CA LEU A 139 2.13 -7.08 3.82
C LEU A 139 0.95 -6.99 4.80
N GLU A 140 -0.27 -7.27 4.34
CA GLU A 140 -1.51 -7.26 5.17
C GLU A 140 -1.31 -8.15 6.39
N ARG A 141 -0.90 -9.39 6.15
CA ARG A 141 -0.66 -10.38 7.21
C ARG A 141 0.44 -9.97 8.18
N ILE A 142 1.43 -9.19 7.74
CA ILE A 142 2.50 -8.70 8.60
C ILE A 142 1.98 -7.58 9.50
N ILE A 143 1.31 -6.60 8.92
CA ILE A 143 0.85 -5.41 9.64
C ILE A 143 -0.31 -5.77 10.57
N GLU A 144 -1.30 -6.53 10.10
CA GLU A 144 -2.44 -6.93 10.92
C GLU A 144 -2.05 -7.76 12.14
N ARG A 145 -0.97 -8.54 12.06
CA ARG A 145 -0.47 -9.30 13.22
C ARG A 145 0.12 -8.41 14.31
N ARG A 146 0.73 -7.28 13.93
CA ARG A 146 1.44 -6.38 14.84
C ARG A 146 0.61 -5.21 15.34
N PHE A 147 -0.37 -4.80 14.55
CA PHE A 147 -1.11 -3.56 14.76
C PHE A 147 -2.62 -3.81 14.86
N ARG A 148 -3.00 -4.91 15.52
CA ARG A 148 -4.41 -5.32 15.67
C ARG A 148 -5.28 -4.19 16.23
N GLN A 149 -4.72 -3.39 17.13
CA GLN A 149 -5.39 -2.26 17.76
C GLN A 149 -5.70 -1.10 16.80
N ILE A 150 -4.91 -0.95 15.71
CA ILE A 150 -5.08 0.14 14.73
C ILE A 150 -6.07 -0.27 13.61
N ILE A 151 -6.28 -1.57 13.39
CA ILE A 151 -7.15 -2.08 12.30
C ILE A 151 -8.57 -1.55 12.41
N LEU A 152 -9.20 -1.68 13.58
CA LEU A 152 -10.59 -1.28 13.76
C LEU A 152 -10.79 0.24 13.56
N PRO A 153 -9.99 1.13 14.19
CA PRO A 153 -10.02 2.56 13.91
C PRO A 153 -9.88 2.89 12.41
N VAL A 154 -8.93 2.25 11.72
CA VAL A 154 -8.72 2.45 10.28
C VAL A 154 -9.95 2.07 9.47
N ARG A 155 -10.53 0.89 9.72
CA ARG A 155 -11.71 0.42 8.97
C ARG A 155 -12.91 1.33 9.19
N VAL A 156 -13.14 1.75 10.45
CA VAL A 156 -14.23 2.68 10.79
C VAL A 156 -14.03 4.02 10.09
N LYS A 157 -12.80 4.54 10.02
CA LYS A 157 -12.50 5.79 9.31
C LYS A 157 -12.79 5.67 7.82
N LEU A 158 -12.28 4.63 7.15
CA LEU A 158 -12.51 4.41 5.72
C LEU A 158 -14.01 4.28 5.38
N ASP A 159 -14.78 3.60 6.22
CA ASP A 159 -16.22 3.43 6.04
C ASP A 159 -17.00 4.73 6.24
N LYS A 160 -16.73 5.46 7.35
CA LYS A 160 -17.35 6.76 7.63
C LYS A 160 -17.10 7.78 6.51
N ASP A 161 -15.87 7.82 6.02
CA ASP A 161 -15.46 8.75 4.97
C ASP A 161 -15.84 8.25 3.57
N ARG A 162 -16.50 7.09 3.47
CA ARG A 162 -16.91 6.44 2.22
C ARG A 162 -15.77 6.32 1.22
N MET A 163 -14.59 5.96 1.72
CA MET A 163 -13.39 5.80 0.90
C MET A 163 -13.40 4.41 0.26
N TYR A 164 -13.68 4.38 -1.03
CA TYR A 164 -13.59 3.17 -1.84
C TYR A 164 -13.23 3.53 -3.28
N TRP A 165 -12.74 2.54 -4.02
CA TRP A 165 -12.48 2.71 -5.44
C TRP A 165 -13.77 2.52 -6.25
N SER A 166 -14.18 3.55 -6.97
CA SER A 166 -15.38 3.59 -7.81
C SER A 166 -15.10 3.44 -9.32
N GLY A 167 -13.83 3.32 -9.70
CA GLY A 167 -13.38 3.35 -11.11
C GLY A 167 -13.82 2.16 -11.96
N SER A 168 -14.33 1.08 -11.35
CA SER A 168 -14.64 -0.20 -12.02
C SER A 168 -15.57 -0.07 -13.25
N ARG A 169 -16.48 0.91 -13.27
CA ARG A 169 -17.39 1.15 -14.41
C ARG A 169 -16.72 1.83 -15.60
N SER A 170 -15.95 2.89 -15.36
CA SER A 170 -15.21 3.61 -16.42
C SER A 170 -14.20 2.70 -17.10
N LEU A 171 -13.62 1.85 -16.28
CA LEU A 171 -12.75 0.78 -16.68
C LEU A 171 -13.46 -0.20 -17.69
N ARG A 172 -14.74 -0.57 -17.51
CA ARG A 172 -15.48 -1.45 -18.46
C ARG A 172 -16.15 -0.69 -19.61
N SER A 173 -15.80 0.58 -19.81
CA SER A 173 -16.47 1.42 -20.81
C SER A 173 -16.21 0.93 -22.24
N ASN A 174 -17.26 0.87 -23.07
CA ASN A 174 -17.13 0.64 -24.51
C ASN A 174 -16.47 1.84 -25.22
N ASN A 175 -16.55 3.04 -24.64
CA ASN A 175 -15.79 4.20 -25.11
C ASN A 175 -14.31 4.01 -24.73
N GLU A 176 -13.45 3.89 -25.75
CA GLU A 176 -12.01 3.64 -25.61
C GLU A 176 -11.28 4.76 -24.90
N ASP A 177 -11.63 6.02 -25.18
CA ASP A 177 -10.99 7.19 -24.57
C ASP A 177 -11.23 7.21 -23.06
N LYS A 178 -12.49 6.98 -22.65
CA LYS A 178 -12.86 6.88 -21.23
C LYS A 178 -12.15 5.72 -20.55
N ARG A 179 -12.02 4.58 -21.24
CA ARG A 179 -11.37 3.38 -20.73
C ARG A 179 -9.87 3.58 -20.56
N HIS A 180 -9.18 4.09 -21.58
CA HIS A 180 -7.75 4.41 -21.55
C HIS A 180 -7.43 5.47 -20.49
N SER A 181 -8.27 6.51 -20.37
CA SER A 181 -8.13 7.52 -19.31
C SER A 181 -8.17 6.90 -17.91
N GLU A 182 -9.14 6.00 -17.66
CA GLU A 182 -9.26 5.32 -16.36
C GLU A 182 -8.09 4.36 -16.11
N ILE A 183 -7.59 3.65 -17.14
CA ILE A 183 -6.40 2.80 -17.05
C ILE A 183 -5.17 3.62 -16.67
N TYR A 184 -4.91 4.71 -17.39
CA TYR A 184 -3.78 5.60 -17.13
C TYR A 184 -3.84 6.15 -15.71
N LYS A 185 -5.01 6.66 -15.29
CA LYS A 185 -5.28 7.14 -13.92
C LYS A 185 -4.93 6.07 -12.89
N LEU A 186 -5.45 4.85 -13.07
CA LEU A 186 -5.30 3.77 -12.12
C LEU A 186 -3.82 3.44 -11.87
N PHE A 187 -3.02 3.28 -12.91
CA PHE A 187 -1.61 2.93 -12.76
C PHE A 187 -0.75 4.10 -12.28
N LYS A 188 -1.07 5.34 -12.68
CA LYS A 188 -0.42 6.54 -12.14
C LYS A 188 -0.65 6.70 -10.64
N CYS A 189 -1.90 6.52 -10.20
CA CYS A 189 -2.27 6.55 -8.79
C CYS A 189 -1.61 5.41 -8.01
N LEU A 190 -1.56 4.19 -8.57
CA LEU A 190 -0.91 3.04 -7.95
C LEU A 190 0.59 3.29 -7.75
N HIS A 191 1.26 3.85 -8.76
CA HIS A 191 2.68 4.20 -8.69
C HIS A 191 2.96 5.25 -7.61
N ARG A 192 2.14 6.31 -7.55
CA ARG A 192 2.26 7.35 -6.53
C ARG A 192 2.05 6.79 -5.12
N ASP A 193 0.99 6.04 -4.91
CA ASP A 193 0.63 5.56 -3.57
C ASP A 193 1.54 4.44 -3.09
N SER A 194 2.04 3.58 -3.98
CA SER A 194 3.06 2.58 -3.64
C SER A 194 4.37 3.22 -3.21
N ARG A 195 4.75 4.36 -3.82
CA ARG A 195 5.91 5.15 -3.42
C ARG A 195 5.76 5.67 -1.98
N LYS A 196 4.57 6.18 -1.63
CA LYS A 196 4.26 6.62 -0.26
C LYS A 196 4.39 5.46 0.73
N VAL A 197 3.77 4.32 0.42
CA VAL A 197 3.84 3.10 1.25
C VAL A 197 5.29 2.62 1.42
N ASP A 198 6.09 2.61 0.35
CA ASP A 198 7.51 2.24 0.42
C ASP A 198 8.31 3.20 1.31
N MET A 199 8.11 4.51 1.12
CA MET A 199 8.75 5.55 1.92
C MET A 199 8.42 5.43 3.41
N TYR A 200 7.13 5.33 3.77
CA TYR A 200 6.72 5.18 5.16
C TYR A 200 7.27 3.90 5.79
N SER A 201 7.27 2.79 5.06
CA SER A 201 7.78 1.51 5.54
C SER A 201 9.28 1.53 5.77
N LYS A 202 10.04 2.24 4.92
CA LYS A 202 11.47 2.48 5.10
C LYS A 202 11.74 3.33 6.33
N ILE A 203 11.00 4.42 6.54
CA ILE A 203 11.12 5.26 7.74
C ILE A 203 10.86 4.45 9.01
N LEU A 204 9.79 3.63 9.02
CA LEU A 204 9.48 2.75 10.15
C LEU A 204 10.57 1.71 10.40
N ALA A 205 11.08 1.07 9.34
CA ALA A 205 12.17 0.11 9.48
C ALA A 205 13.41 0.76 10.11
N CYS A 206 13.83 1.90 9.56
CA CYS A 206 14.95 2.74 10.01
C CYS A 206 14.89 3.02 11.52
N ARG A 207 13.75 3.52 11.99
CA ARG A 207 13.52 3.90 13.40
C ARG A 207 13.47 2.73 14.37
N ILE A 208 13.18 1.53 13.88
CA ILE A 208 13.03 0.33 14.71
C ILE A 208 14.32 -0.53 14.69
N SER A 209 15.14 -0.35 13.66
CA SER A 209 16.45 -1.01 13.55
C SER A 209 17.62 -0.16 14.02
N ASP A 210 17.42 1.14 14.29
CA ASP A 210 18.48 2.14 14.49
C ASP A 210 19.50 2.17 13.33
N GLU A 211 19.05 1.81 12.12
CA GLU A 211 19.87 1.74 10.91
C GLU A 211 19.24 2.66 9.86
N CYS A 212 19.67 3.92 9.92
CA CYS A 212 19.37 5.02 9.02
C CYS A 212 20.69 5.50 8.36
#